data_AF-A0AB39DB41-F1
#
_entry.id   AF-A0AB39DB41-F1
#
_cell.length_a   1.000
_cell.length_b   1.000
_cell.length_c   1.000
_cell.angle_alpha   90.00
_cell.angle_beta   90.00
_cell.angle_gamma   90.00
#
_symmetry.space_group_name_H-M   'P 1'
#
loop_
_entity.id
_entity.type
_entity.pdbx_description
1 polymer ?
#
loop_
_entity_poly.entity_id
_entity_poly.type
_entity_poly.pdbx_seq_one_letter_code
_entity_poly.pdbx_strand_id
1 'polypeptide(L)' 'MGEHSLTIFLDECKRRGIEPRKQFSGKFVLRVSPAIHEAATLAAAAHGKSLNQWVSKVLHDTLEPMPRTAA' A
#
# COMPACT_ATOMS: atom_id res chain seq x y z
N MET A 1 -6.62 -18.85 26.52
CA MET A 1 -5.99 -19.58 25.39
C MET A 1 -5.18 -18.69 24.45
N GLY A 2 -5.60 -17.45 24.13
CA GLY A 2 -4.81 -16.57 23.24
C GLY A 2 -3.61 -15.84 23.87
N GLU A 3 -3.62 -15.66 25.19
CA GLU A 3 -2.62 -14.84 25.90
C GLU A 3 -1.24 -15.49 25.93
N HIS A 4 -1.15 -16.80 26.19
CA HIS A 4 0.11 -17.54 26.11
C HIS A 4 0.70 -17.53 24.69
N SER A 5 -0.12 -17.70 23.64
CA SER A 5 0.35 -17.65 22.26
C SER A 5 0.83 -16.26 21.85
N LEU A 6 0.21 -15.20 22.37
CA LEU A 6 0.66 -13.83 22.13
C LEU A 6 2.01 -13.56 22.79
N THR A 7 2.20 -14.00 24.04
CA THR A 7 3.48 -13.84 24.76
C THR A 7 4.62 -14.54 24.04
N ILE A 8 4.42 -15.78 23.57
CA ILE A 8 5.43 -16.52 22.80
C ILE A 8 5.76 -15.81 21.47
N PHE A 9 4.74 -15.29 20.76
CA PHE A 9 4.96 -14.53 19.53
C PHE A 9 5.79 -13.25 19.76
N LEU A 10 5.47 -12.50 20.81
CA LEU A 10 6.18 -11.25 21.14
C LEU A 10 7.62 -11.50 21.62
N ASP A 11 7.86 -12.55 22.38
CA ASP A 11 9.20 -12.94 22.82
C ASP A 11 10.09 -13.36 21.63
N GLU A 12 9.51 -14.12 20.69
CA GLU A 12 10.18 -14.50 19.44
C GLU A 12 10.49 -13.28 18.55
N CYS A 13 9.55 -12.34 18.44
CA CYS A 13 9.77 -11.05 17.79
C CYS A 13 10.97 -10.30 18.41
N LYS A 14 11.02 -10.23 19.75
CA LYS A 14 12.12 -9.58 20.49
C LYS A 14 13.46 -10.27 20.27
N ARG A 15 13.49 -11.62 20.34
CA ARG A 15 14.69 -12.44 20.11
C ARG A 15 15.27 -12.25 18.70
N ARG A 16 14.40 -12.07 17.71
CA ARG A 16 14.79 -11.88 16.29
C ARG A 16 15.00 -10.42 15.90
N GLY A 17 14.79 -9.46 16.81
CA GLY A 17 14.83 -8.04 16.50
C GLY A 17 13.75 -7.60 15.49
N ILE A 18 12.63 -8.33 15.42
CA ILE A 18 11.51 -8.05 14.52
C ILE A 18 10.48 -7.22 15.28
N GLU A 19 10.15 -6.05 14.76
CA GLU A 19 9.07 -5.24 15.33
C GLU A 19 7.73 -5.98 15.10
N PRO A 20 6.90 -6.21 16.14
CA PRO A 20 5.66 -6.98 16.06
C PRO A 20 4.52 -6.14 15.42
N ARG A 21 4.83 -5.49 14.30
CA ARG A 21 3.89 -4.75 13.48
C ARG A 21 3.79 -5.39 12.11
N LYS A 22 2.63 -5.20 11.48
CA LYS A 22 2.42 -5.64 10.11
C LYS A 22 3.39 -4.88 9.20
N GLN A 23 4.37 -5.61 8.66
CA GLN A 23 5.24 -5.08 7.63
C GLN A 23 4.46 -5.05 6.31
N PHE A 24 4.44 -3.91 5.63
CA PHE A 24 3.77 -3.76 4.34
C PHE A 24 4.78 -4.07 3.23
N SER A 25 4.52 -5.12 2.45
CA SER A 25 5.43 -5.60 1.41
C SER A 25 5.47 -4.74 0.14
N GLY A 26 4.64 -3.69 0.05
CA GLY A 26 4.42 -2.91 -1.16
C GLY A 26 3.62 -3.65 -2.25
N LYS A 27 3.34 -4.94 -2.09
CA LYS A 27 2.49 -5.70 -3.03
C LYS A 27 1.02 -5.36 -2.78
N PHE A 28 0.41 -4.70 -3.75
CA PHE A 28 -0.99 -4.30 -3.70
C PHE A 28 -1.79 -5.00 -4.82
N VAL A 29 -2.45 -6.10 -4.48
CA VAL A 29 -3.33 -6.82 -5.41
C VAL A 29 -4.76 -6.34 -5.22
N LEU A 30 -5.29 -5.64 -6.20
CA LEU A 30 -6.65 -5.12 -6.20
C LEU A 30 -7.47 -5.78 -7.32
N ARG A 31 -8.72 -6.13 -7.02
CA ARG A 31 -9.71 -6.47 -8.04
C ARG A 31 -10.56 -5.24 -8.32
N VAL A 32 -10.70 -4.90 -9.60
CA VAL A 32 -11.57 -3.83 -10.08
C VAL A 32 -12.45 -4.37 -11.20
N SER A 33 -13.50 -3.63 -11.56
CA SER A 33 -14.32 -3.99 -12.73
C SER A 33 -13.50 -3.87 -14.02
N PRO A 34 -13.86 -4.62 -15.08
CA PRO A 34 -13.19 -4.52 -16.38
C PRO A 34 -13.14 -3.09 -16.93
N ALA A 35 -14.22 -2.33 -16.77
CA ALA A 35 -14.31 -0.94 -17.20
C ALA A 35 -13.29 -0.02 -16.49
N ILE A 36 -13.08 -0.21 -15.18
CA ILE A 36 -12.07 0.56 -14.44
C ILE A 36 -10.66 0.15 -14.88
N HIS A 37 -10.42 -1.14 -15.10
CA HIS A 37 -9.13 -1.63 -15.56
C HIS A 37 -8.75 -1.06 -16.94
N GLU A 38 -9.71 -1.02 -17.87
CA GLU A 38 -9.53 -0.42 -19.19
C GLU A 38 -9.21 1.08 -19.10
N ALA A 39 -10.04 1.84 -18.39
CA ALA A 39 -9.85 3.28 -18.22
C ALA A 39 -8.50 3.62 -17.58
N ALA A 40 -8.10 2.88 -16.54
CA ALA A 40 -6.80 3.06 -15.88
C ALA A 40 -5.63 2.70 -16.80
N THR A 41 -5.77 1.66 -17.63
CA THR A 41 -4.73 1.25 -18.59
C THR A 41 -4.53 2.32 -19.66
N LEU A 42 -5.62 2.88 -20.20
CA LEU A 42 -5.57 3.96 -21.18
C LEU A 42 -4.95 5.23 -20.57
N ALA A 43 -5.34 5.60 -19.35
CA ALA A 43 -4.76 6.74 -18.65
C ALA A 43 -3.26 6.54 -18.42
N ALA A 44 -2.82 5.35 -17.97
CA ALA A 44 -1.41 5.05 -17.78
C ALA A 44 -0.61 5.21 -19.09
N ALA A 45 -1.14 4.65 -20.20
CA ALA A 45 -0.51 4.75 -21.51
C ALA A 45 -0.41 6.21 -22.01
N ALA A 46 -1.45 7.01 -21.85
CA ALA A 46 -1.44 8.44 -22.21
C ALA A 46 -0.37 9.24 -21.45
N HIS A 47 -0.02 8.80 -20.24
CA HIS A 47 1.06 9.38 -19.42
C HIS A 47 2.43 8.72 -19.64
N GLY A 48 2.57 7.78 -20.59
CA GLY A 48 3.81 7.06 -20.84
C GLY A 48 4.26 6.16 -19.68
N LYS A 49 3.32 5.65 -18.88
CA LYS A 49 3.59 4.87 -17.66
C LYS A 49 3.00 3.47 -17.78
N SER A 50 3.62 2.51 -17.08
CA SER A 50 2.93 1.25 -16.77
C SER A 50 1.75 1.50 -15.83
N LEU A 51 0.74 0.62 -15.87
CA LEU A 51 -0.43 0.70 -14.99
C LEU A 51 -0.01 0.79 -13.50
N ASN A 52 0.95 -0.03 -13.07
CA ASN A 52 1.44 0.00 -11.69
C ASN A 52 2.08 1.34 -11.32
N GLN A 53 2.91 1.92 -12.19
CA GLN A 53 3.52 3.24 -11.93
C GLN A 53 2.46 4.35 -11.87
N TRP A 54 1.46 4.28 -12.75
CA TRP A 54 0.38 5.26 -12.77
C TRP A 54 -0.47 5.17 -11.49
N VAL A 55 -0.91 3.97 -11.09
CA VAL A 55 -1.68 3.75 -9.85
C VAL A 55 -0.87 4.17 -8.62
N SER A 56 0.40 3.80 -8.53
CA SER A 56 1.27 4.21 -7.41
C SER A 56 1.39 5.73 -7.31
N LYS A 57 1.49 6.44 -8.44
CA LYS A 57 1.49 7.91 -8.44
C LYS A 57 0.15 8.47 -7.96
N VAL A 58 -0.97 7.97 -8.48
CA VAL A 58 -2.31 8.43 -8.08
C VAL A 58 -2.50 8.25 -6.57
N LEU A 59 -2.10 7.09 -6.03
CA LEU A 59 -2.14 6.84 -4.59
C LEU A 59 -1.25 7.81 -3.81
N HIS A 60 -0.02 8.04 -4.27
CA HIS A 60 0.89 9.00 -3.64
C HIS A 60 0.30 10.41 -3.61
N ASP A 61 -0.11 10.93 -4.77
CA ASP A 61 -0.67 12.28 -4.91
C ASP A 61 -1.97 12.45 -4.09
N THR A 62 -2.76 11.38 -3.92
CA THR A 62 -4.01 11.41 -3.12
C THR A 62 -3.75 11.37 -1.62
N LEU A 63 -2.69 10.68 -1.19
CA LEU A 63 -2.35 10.48 0.22
C LEU A 63 -1.44 11.58 0.78
N GLU A 64 -0.69 12.27 -0.07
CA GLU A 64 0.03 13.47 0.35
C GLU A 64 -0.98 14.58 0.69
N PRO A 65 -0.86 15.21 1.87
CA PRO A 65 -1.67 16.37 2.17
C PRO A 65 -1.29 17.46 1.15
N MET A 66 -2.24 17.87 0.31
CA MET A 66 -2.13 19.12 -0.43
C MET A 66 -1.66 20.20 0.56
N PRO A 67 -0.59 20.97 0.25
CA PRO A 67 -0.27 22.12 1.07
C PRO A 67 -1.51 23.01 1.06
N ARG A 68 -2.17 23.13 2.22
CA ARG A 68 -3.14 24.20 2.44
C ARG A 68 -2.34 25.47 2.23
N THR A 69 -2.55 26.14 1.10
CA THR A 69 -2.02 27.47 0.86
C THR A 69 -2.36 28.30 2.09
N ALA A 70 -1.34 28.66 2.86
CA ALA A 70 -1.49 29.63 3.93
C ALA A 70 -1.78 30.96 3.23
N ALA A 71 -3.03 31.40 3.34
CA ALA A 71 -3.45 32.76 3.10
C ALA A 71 -3.61 33.44 4.46
#